data_AF-A0A2U1KPD9-F1
#
_entry.id   AF-A0A2U1KPD9-F1
#
_cell.length_a   1.000
_cell.length_b   1.000
_cell.length_c   1.000
_cell.angle_alpha   90.00
_cell.angle_beta   90.00
_cell.angle_gamma   90.00
#
_symmetry.space_group_name_H-M   'P 1'
#
loop_
_entity.id
_entity.type
_entity.pdbx_description
1 polymer ?
#
loop_
_entity_poly.entity_id
_entity_poly.type
_entity_poly.pdbx_seq_one_letter_code
_entity_poly.pdbx_strand_id
1 'polypeptide(L)'
;MMVNLENKYLPKPEHREFGLRSLVLYSKLSKMKLDCGDTTGYAHTAPSGHMDLSLWERFYLFGIGDLSLIELDYWPPQDKDVNLRSLSLPAAGLLQGCLMLRKLFIHGTAHEHFLMFLLRIPNLRDVQLREDYYPAPENNMSTEMRADSCSRFEDALNRHQIED
;
A
#
# COMPACT_ATOMS: atom_id res chain seq x y z
N MET A 1 6.75 22.79 -1.14
CA MET A 1 5.40 23.36 -1.31
C MET A 1 4.43 22.34 -0.73
N MET A 2 3.99 22.54 0.52
CA MET A 2 2.95 21.69 1.11
C MET A 2 1.60 22.27 0.69
N VAL A 3 0.79 21.45 0.02
CA VAL A 3 -0.60 21.78 -0.27
C VAL A 3 -1.42 21.12 0.83
N ASN A 4 -1.93 21.92 1.77
CA ASN A 4 -2.94 21.47 2.73
C ASN A 4 -4.30 21.45 2.03
N LEU A 5 -4.90 20.28 1.89
CA LEU A 5 -6.28 20.11 1.43
C LEU A 5 -7.14 19.78 2.64
N GLU A 6 -7.92 20.75 3.11
CA GLU A 6 -8.95 20.52 4.12
C GLU A 6 -10.02 19.55 3.60
N ASN A 7 -10.31 18.54 4.42
CA ASN A 7 -11.43 17.59 4.44
C ASN A 7 -12.50 17.77 3.33
N LYS A 8 -12.20 17.32 2.11
CA LYS A 8 -13.15 17.19 1.00
C LYS A 8 -13.15 15.74 0.55
N TYR A 9 -14.31 15.08 0.60
CA TYR A 9 -14.51 13.82 -0.11
C TYR A 9 -14.09 14.03 -1.56
N LEU A 10 -13.06 13.30 -2.01
CA LEU A 10 -12.51 13.49 -3.34
C LEU A 10 -13.48 12.86 -4.36
N PRO A 11 -13.78 13.54 -5.48
CA PRO A 11 -14.52 12.92 -6.57
C PRO A 11 -13.70 11.74 -7.10
N LYS A 12 -14.39 10.69 -7.58
CA LYS A 12 -13.74 9.55 -8.23
C LYS A 12 -12.74 10.05 -9.29
N PRO A 13 -11.53 9.46 -9.41
CA PRO A 13 -10.59 9.84 -10.45
C PRO A 13 -11.23 9.78 -11.84
N GLU A 14 -11.21 10.90 -12.56
CA GLU A 14 -11.65 10.97 -13.96
C GLU A 14 -10.63 10.31 -14.89
N HIS A 15 -9.36 10.31 -14.48
CA HIS A 15 -8.26 9.70 -15.21
C HIS A 15 -7.93 8.31 -14.66
N ARG A 16 -7.34 7.47 -15.52
CA ARG A 16 -6.98 6.10 -15.19
C ARG A 16 -5.82 6.01 -14.19
N GLU A 17 -4.90 6.97 -14.20
CA GLU A 17 -3.63 6.91 -13.47
C GLU A 17 -3.21 8.29 -12.96
N PHE A 18 -2.50 8.30 -11.83
CA PHE A 18 -1.91 9.50 -11.24
C PHE A 18 -0.68 10.00 -12.01
N GLY A 19 0.06 9.10 -12.67
CA GLY A 19 1.20 9.44 -13.51
C GLY A 19 2.58 9.12 -12.93
N LEU A 20 2.70 8.11 -12.05
CA LEU A 20 4.01 7.68 -11.50
C LEU A 20 5.05 7.33 -12.58
N ARG A 21 4.61 6.87 -13.76
CA ARG A 21 5.47 6.55 -14.91
C ARG A 21 6.34 7.71 -15.36
N SER A 22 5.87 8.96 -15.18
CA SER A 22 6.67 10.14 -15.51
C SER A 22 7.99 10.20 -14.73
N LEU A 23 8.06 9.53 -13.57
CA LEU A 23 9.24 9.49 -12.73
C LEU A 23 10.36 8.57 -13.25
N VAL A 24 10.10 7.76 -14.28
CA VAL A 24 11.13 6.94 -14.96
C VAL A 24 12.28 7.79 -15.50
N LEU A 25 12.02 9.07 -15.78
CA LEU A 25 13.03 10.03 -16.22
C LEU A 25 14.13 10.29 -15.18
N TYR A 26 13.88 9.97 -13.91
CA TYR A 26 14.84 10.14 -12.82
C TYR A 26 15.60 8.83 -12.58
N SER A 27 16.68 8.61 -13.34
CA SER A 27 17.51 7.39 -13.26
C SER A 27 18.14 7.09 -11.90
N LYS A 28 18.18 8.07 -10.99
CA LYS A 28 18.69 7.93 -9.61
C LYS A 28 17.57 7.75 -8.57
N LEU A 29 16.31 7.70 -8.97
CA LEU A 29 15.19 7.49 -8.07
C LEU A 29 15.17 6.03 -7.59
N SER A 30 15.66 5.79 -6.37
CA SER A 30 15.72 4.46 -5.76
C SER A 30 14.87 4.33 -4.50
N LYS A 31 14.44 5.45 -3.90
CA LYS A 31 13.58 5.46 -2.71
C LYS A 31 12.38 6.36 -2.93
N MET A 32 11.22 5.91 -2.48
CA MET A 32 9.97 6.67 -2.55
C MET A 32 9.19 6.55 -1.25
N LYS A 33 8.60 7.67 -0.81
CA LYS A 33 7.50 7.70 0.13
C LYS A 33 6.24 8.07 -0.64
N LEU A 34 5.23 7.19 -0.64
CA LEU A 34 3.93 7.43 -1.23
C LEU A 34 2.87 7.44 -0.13
N ASP A 35 2.37 8.63 0.20
CA ASP A 35 1.44 8.84 1.30
C ASP A 35 0.03 9.10 0.77
N CYS A 36 -0.83 8.08 0.85
CA CYS A 36 -2.23 8.20 0.49
C CYS A 36 -3.15 8.29 1.71
N GLY A 37 -2.62 8.43 2.94
CA GLY A 37 -3.39 8.32 4.18
C GLY A 37 -4.53 9.34 4.32
N ASP A 38 -4.39 10.52 3.72
CA ASP A 38 -5.44 11.56 3.69
C ASP A 38 -6.46 11.38 2.55
N THR A 39 -6.25 10.39 1.67
CA THR A 39 -7.20 10.08 0.59
C THR A 39 -8.43 9.44 1.19
N THR A 40 -9.59 10.10 1.02
CA THR A 40 -10.89 9.55 1.41
C THR A 40 -11.63 9.02 0.20
N GLY A 41 -12.31 7.89 0.38
CA GLY A 41 -13.09 7.26 -0.68
C GLY A 41 -14.38 7.99 -1.00
N TYR A 42 -14.92 7.66 -2.17
CA TYR A 42 -16.19 8.19 -2.64
C TYR A 42 -17.31 7.23 -2.22
N ALA A 43 -18.17 7.65 -1.29
CA ALA A 43 -19.54 7.15 -1.20
C ALA A 43 -20.36 7.96 -0.17
N HIS A 44 -21.24 8.85 -0.65
CA HIS A 44 -22.28 9.43 0.21
C HIS A 44 -23.36 8.40 0.63
N THR A 45 -23.34 7.19 0.07
CA THR A 45 -24.39 6.16 0.24
C THR A 45 -23.88 4.78 0.64
N ALA A 46 -22.56 4.59 0.81
CA ALA A 46 -22.05 3.31 1.32
C ALA A 46 -22.29 3.27 2.83
N PRO A 47 -22.78 2.14 3.38
CA PRO A 47 -22.75 1.93 4.81
C PRO A 47 -21.31 2.07 5.33
N SER A 48 -21.13 2.58 6.54
CA SER A 48 -19.82 2.71 7.17
C SER A 48 -19.02 1.40 7.11
N GLY A 49 -17.74 1.48 6.76
CA GLY A 49 -16.86 0.31 6.56
C GLY A 49 -16.99 -0.38 5.20
N HIS A 50 -17.84 0.12 4.28
CA HIS A 50 -17.95 -0.37 2.90
C HIS A 50 -17.43 0.62 1.85
N MET A 51 -16.54 1.53 2.24
CA MET A 51 -15.93 2.49 1.33
C MET A 51 -14.93 1.78 0.40
N ASP A 52 -15.16 1.82 -0.91
CA ASP A 52 -14.23 1.21 -1.88
C ASP A 52 -13.02 2.13 -2.11
N LEU A 53 -11.98 1.94 -1.31
CA LEU A 53 -10.69 2.62 -1.41
C LEU A 53 -9.76 2.00 -2.47
N SER A 54 -10.08 0.82 -2.98
CA SER A 54 -9.22 0.07 -3.91
C SER A 54 -9.03 0.78 -5.25
N LEU A 55 -10.02 1.58 -5.67
CA LEU A 55 -9.93 2.43 -6.86
C LEU A 55 -8.87 3.52 -6.72
N TRP A 56 -8.74 4.11 -5.53
CA TRP A 56 -7.74 5.13 -5.25
C TRP A 56 -6.34 4.53 -5.22
N GLU A 57 -6.17 3.40 -4.55
CA GLU A 57 -4.89 2.70 -4.56
C GLU A 57 -4.48 2.31 -5.98
N ARG A 58 -5.41 1.80 -6.79
CA ARG A 58 -5.16 1.50 -8.20
C ARG A 58 -4.73 2.75 -8.98
N PHE A 59 -5.41 3.88 -8.77
CA PHE A 59 -5.10 5.13 -9.45
C PHE A 59 -3.69 5.65 -9.10
N TYR A 60 -3.33 5.66 -7.82
CA TYR A 60 -2.04 6.16 -7.34
C TYR A 60 -0.88 5.23 -7.68
N LEU A 61 -1.04 3.91 -7.50
CA LEU A 61 0.03 2.94 -7.73
C LEU A 61 0.19 2.55 -9.21
N PHE A 62 -0.68 3.03 -10.11
CA PHE A 62 -0.57 2.66 -11.52
C PHE A 62 0.80 3.09 -12.09
N GLY A 63 1.54 2.11 -12.61
CA GLY A 63 2.88 2.31 -13.16
C GLY A 63 4.02 2.29 -12.14
N ILE A 64 3.77 1.98 -10.86
CA ILE A 64 4.82 1.87 -9.84
C ILE A 64 5.90 0.84 -10.21
N GLY A 65 5.51 -0.27 -10.84
CA GLY A 65 6.43 -1.32 -11.28
C GLY A 65 7.39 -0.91 -12.40
N ASP A 66 7.11 0.20 -13.10
CA ASP A 66 8.02 0.74 -14.12
C ASP A 66 9.20 1.49 -13.48
N LEU A 67 9.14 1.77 -12.17
CA LEU A 67 10.21 2.43 -11.41
C LEU A 67 11.19 1.39 -10.83
N SER A 68 12.48 1.67 -10.94
CA SER A 68 13.55 0.85 -10.34
C SER A 68 13.78 1.17 -8.85
N LEU A 69 12.69 1.22 -8.08
CA LEU A 69 12.75 1.48 -6.65
C LEU A 69 13.40 0.31 -5.90
N ILE A 70 14.30 0.65 -4.99
CA ILE A 70 14.90 -0.26 -4.01
C ILE A 70 14.12 -0.23 -2.70
N GLU A 71 13.57 0.93 -2.34
CA GLU A 71 12.84 1.14 -1.09
C GLU A 71 11.53 1.92 -1.32
N LEU A 72 10.44 1.42 -0.75
CA LEU A 72 9.13 2.05 -0.77
C LEU A 72 8.53 2.09 0.64
N ASP A 73 8.21 3.29 1.09
CA ASP A 73 7.32 3.52 2.23
C ASP A 73 5.94 3.92 1.69
N TYR A 74 4.91 3.10 1.92
CA TYR A 74 3.56 3.28 1.41
C TYR A 74 2.54 3.42 2.53
N TRP A 75 1.76 4.52 2.54
CA TRP A 75 0.60 4.69 3.42
C TRP A 75 -0.68 4.48 2.60
N PRO A 76 -1.40 3.36 2.78
CA PRO A 76 -2.69 3.16 2.12
C PRO A 76 -3.71 4.25 2.51
N PRO A 77 -4.73 4.50 1.67
CA PRO A 77 -5.89 5.30 2.05
C PRO A 77 -6.55 4.80 3.34
N GLN A 78 -7.09 5.72 4.13
CA GLN A 78 -7.75 5.40 5.40
C GLN A 78 -9.27 5.44 5.27
N ASP A 79 -9.92 4.36 5.69
CA ASP A 79 -11.34 4.42 6.03
C ASP A 79 -11.48 5.01 7.44
N LYS A 80 -11.94 6.27 7.50
CA LYS A 80 -12.07 7.02 8.76
C LYS A 80 -13.19 6.49 9.65
N ASP A 81 -14.19 5.81 9.09
CA ASP A 81 -15.33 5.30 9.87
C ASP A 81 -14.92 4.09 10.71
N VAL A 82 -14.01 3.27 10.18
CA VAL A 82 -13.51 2.05 10.86
C VAL A 82 -12.08 2.19 11.37
N ASN A 83 -11.48 3.37 11.21
CA ASN A 83 -10.09 3.67 11.60
C ASN A 83 -9.07 2.64 11.06
N LEU A 84 -9.21 2.29 9.79
CA LEU A 84 -8.43 1.21 9.17
C LEU A 84 -7.69 1.70 7.91
N ARG A 85 -6.41 1.32 7.82
CA ARG A 85 -5.60 1.45 6.60
C ARG A 85 -5.19 0.06 6.18
N SER A 86 -5.71 -0.41 5.06
CA SER A 86 -5.44 -1.79 4.60
C SER A 86 -5.01 -1.80 3.15
N LEU A 87 -3.96 -2.55 2.83
CA LEU A 87 -3.54 -2.79 1.46
C LEU A 87 -4.62 -3.58 0.72
N SER A 88 -5.18 -3.05 -0.37
CA SER A 88 -6.14 -3.79 -1.20
C SER A 88 -5.48 -4.76 -2.18
N LEU A 89 -6.29 -5.65 -2.76
CA LEU A 89 -5.86 -6.58 -3.81
C LEU A 89 -5.24 -5.86 -5.03
N PRO A 90 -5.85 -4.79 -5.61
CA PRO A 90 -5.21 -4.05 -6.70
C PRO A 90 -3.84 -3.49 -6.33
N ALA A 91 -3.69 -2.98 -5.11
CA ALA A 91 -2.42 -2.44 -4.63
C ALA A 91 -1.35 -3.53 -4.57
N ALA A 92 -1.65 -4.67 -3.94
CA ALA A 92 -0.76 -5.83 -3.90
C ALA A 92 -0.38 -6.32 -5.31
N GLY A 93 -1.36 -6.36 -6.23
CA GLY A 93 -1.17 -6.77 -7.62
C GLY A 93 -0.32 -5.80 -8.46
N LEU A 94 -0.25 -4.52 -8.10
CA LEU A 94 0.63 -3.54 -8.71
C LEU A 94 2.03 -3.56 -8.09
N LEU A 95 2.11 -3.69 -6.76
CA LEU A 95 3.38 -3.77 -6.03
C LEU A 95 4.23 -4.98 -6.42
N GLN A 96 3.62 -6.13 -6.74
CA GLN A 96 4.37 -7.29 -7.25
C GLN A 96 5.16 -7.00 -8.55
N GLY A 97 4.83 -5.91 -9.26
CA GLY A 97 5.57 -5.49 -10.46
C GLY A 97 6.87 -4.74 -10.17
N CYS A 98 7.17 -4.38 -8.92
CA CYS A 98 8.36 -3.63 -8.53
C CYS A 98 9.58 -4.54 -8.43
N LEU A 99 10.14 -4.98 -9.56
CA LEU A 99 11.15 -6.05 -9.61
C LEU A 99 12.45 -5.76 -8.84
N MET A 100 12.82 -4.49 -8.67
CA MET A 100 14.05 -4.07 -7.98
C MET A 100 13.83 -3.83 -6.48
N LEU A 101 12.60 -3.94 -6.00
CA LEU A 101 12.25 -3.55 -4.63
C LEU A 101 12.86 -4.53 -3.63
N ARG A 102 13.63 -3.98 -2.69
CA ARG A 102 14.29 -4.71 -1.61
C ARG A 102 13.61 -4.48 -0.26
N LYS A 103 13.07 -3.29 -0.04
CA LYS A 103 12.41 -2.87 1.20
C LYS A 103 11.03 -2.31 0.94
N LEU A 104 10.03 -2.81 1.65
CA LEU A 104 8.65 -2.36 1.58
C LEU A 104 8.09 -2.15 2.98
N PHE A 105 7.78 -0.90 3.31
CA PHE A 105 7.08 -0.54 4.54
C PHE A 105 5.65 -0.14 4.19
N ILE A 106 4.67 -0.86 4.73
CA ILE A 106 3.25 -0.53 4.57
C ILE A 106 2.77 0.04 5.89
N HIS A 107 2.38 1.31 5.88
CA HIS A 107 1.90 2.04 7.05
C HIS A 107 0.39 1.84 7.24
N GLY A 108 0.05 0.58 7.49
CA GLY A 108 -1.28 0.03 7.70
C GLY A 108 -1.17 -1.49 7.88
N THR A 109 -2.27 -2.17 7.62
CA THR A 109 -2.37 -3.63 7.65
C THR A 109 -2.59 -4.20 6.24
N ALA A 110 -2.71 -5.52 6.13
CA ALA A 110 -3.07 -6.21 4.91
C ALA A 110 -3.73 -7.56 5.24
N HIS A 111 -4.57 -8.06 4.34
CA HIS A 111 -4.96 -9.46 4.40
C HIS A 111 -3.78 -10.35 4.01
N GLU A 112 -3.66 -11.49 4.69
CA GLU A 112 -2.58 -12.46 4.47
C GLU A 112 -2.47 -12.89 3.00
N HIS A 113 -3.60 -13.16 2.35
CA HIS A 113 -3.62 -13.60 0.95
C HIS A 113 -3.13 -12.51 -0.03
N PHE A 114 -3.19 -11.23 0.34
CA PHE A 114 -2.62 -10.14 -0.45
C PHE A 114 -1.09 -10.05 -0.28
N LEU A 115 -0.57 -10.34 0.91
CA LEU A 115 0.88 -10.37 1.14
C LEU A 115 1.58 -11.48 0.36
N MET A 116 0.88 -12.58 0.06
CA MET A 116 1.42 -13.64 -0.79
C MET A 116 1.77 -13.14 -2.21
N PHE A 117 1.18 -12.04 -2.68
CA PHE A 117 1.61 -11.42 -3.94
C PHE A 117 2.99 -10.76 -3.84
N LEU A 118 3.36 -10.25 -2.66
CA LEU A 118 4.65 -9.60 -2.43
C LEU A 118 5.81 -10.60 -2.53
N LEU A 119 5.56 -11.88 -2.23
CA LEU A 119 6.52 -12.98 -2.44
C LEU A 119 6.84 -13.21 -3.92
N ARG A 120 6.21 -12.51 -4.86
CA ARG A 120 6.59 -12.57 -6.29
C ARG A 120 7.63 -11.52 -6.67
N ILE A 121 7.93 -10.59 -5.76
CA ILE A 121 8.99 -9.61 -5.95
C ILE A 121 10.33 -10.31 -5.68
N PRO A 122 11.21 -10.45 -6.69
CA PRO A 122 12.35 -11.36 -6.61
C PRO A 122 13.41 -10.90 -5.59
N ASN A 123 13.60 -9.59 -5.44
CA ASN A 123 14.66 -9.01 -4.61
C ASN A 123 14.18 -8.55 -3.22
N LEU A 124 12.91 -8.82 -2.88
CA LEU A 124 12.29 -8.31 -1.67
C LEU A 124 12.83 -9.04 -0.44
N ARG A 125 13.47 -8.31 0.47
CA ARG A 125 14.09 -8.83 1.68
C ARG A 125 13.39 -8.35 2.94
N ASP A 126 13.08 -7.06 3.00
CA ASP A 126 12.51 -6.44 4.19
C ASP A 126 11.07 -6.01 3.91
N VAL A 127 10.11 -6.60 4.61
CA VAL A 127 8.70 -6.19 4.56
C VAL A 127 8.21 -5.98 5.98
N GLN A 128 7.59 -4.83 6.25
CA GLN A 128 6.96 -4.57 7.55
C GLN A 128 5.61 -3.90 7.36
N LEU A 129 4.64 -4.35 8.17
CA LEU A 129 3.38 -3.66 8.40
C LEU A 129 3.53 -2.77 9.63
N ARG A 130 3.12 -1.51 9.53
CA ARG A 130 3.25 -0.49 10.58
C ARG A 130 1.91 0.21 10.80
N GLU A 131 1.24 -0.09 11.89
CA GLU A 131 0.03 0.63 12.31
C GLU A 131 0.42 1.87 13.13
N ASP A 132 1.31 2.70 12.59
CA ASP A 132 1.93 3.85 13.28
C ASP A 132 1.12 5.16 13.16
N TYR A 133 -0.21 5.05 13.08
CA TYR A 133 -1.13 6.17 12.95
C TYR A 133 -2.06 6.31 14.17
N TYR A 134 -2.53 7.53 14.43
CA TYR A 134 -3.43 7.84 15.55
C TYR A 134 -4.87 8.12 15.06
N PRO A 135 -5.91 7.62 15.74
CA PRO A 135 -5.84 6.66 16.84
C PRO A 135 -5.35 5.29 16.34
N ALA A 136 -4.62 4.55 17.18
CA ALA A 136 -4.24 3.19 16.83
C ALA A 136 -5.51 2.34 16.68
N PRO A 137 -5.61 1.47 15.65
CA PRO A 137 -6.78 0.61 15.47
C PRO A 137 -6.99 -0.28 16.71
N GLU A 138 -8.26 -0.43 17.12
CA GLU A 138 -8.60 -1.35 18.20
C GLU A 138 -8.43 -2.79 17.67
N ASN A 139 -7.38 -3.46 18.14
CA ASN A 139 -7.04 -4.80 17.69
C ASN A 139 -8.06 -5.83 18.21
N ASN A 140 -9.19 -6.00 17.53
CA ASN A 140 -10.03 -7.18 17.64
C ASN A 140 -11.13 -7.20 16.55
N MET A 141 -11.21 -8.35 15.84
CA MET A 141 -12.29 -8.84 14.97
C MET A 141 -12.11 -8.78 13.44
N SER A 142 -11.09 -8.14 12.87
CA SER A 142 -10.89 -8.20 11.40
C SER A 142 -10.25 -9.54 10.96
N THR A 143 -10.50 -9.94 9.72
CA THR A 143 -9.84 -11.09 9.05
C THR A 143 -8.45 -10.73 8.52
N GLU A 144 -7.91 -9.59 8.96
CA GLU A 144 -6.58 -9.11 8.61
C GLU A 144 -5.52 -9.81 9.47
N MET A 145 -4.25 -9.67 9.09
CA MET A 145 -3.15 -10.51 9.56
C MET A 145 -3.12 -10.67 11.10
N ARG A 146 -3.29 -11.92 11.56
CA ARG A 146 -3.01 -12.34 12.94
C ARG A 146 -1.51 -12.60 13.09
N ALA A 147 -0.98 -12.53 14.31
CA ALA A 147 0.46 -12.73 14.59
C ALA A 147 1.03 -14.02 13.96
N ASP A 148 0.26 -15.11 13.99
CA ASP A 148 0.66 -16.38 13.36
C ASP A 148 0.75 -16.28 11.82
N SER A 149 -0.15 -15.50 11.18
CA SER A 149 -0.10 -15.24 9.74
C SER A 149 1.13 -14.41 9.35
N CYS A 150 1.55 -13.46 10.21
CA CYS A 150 2.79 -12.70 10.00
C CYS A 150 4.00 -13.64 9.95
N SER A 151 4.10 -14.55 10.92
CA SER A 151 5.21 -15.50 10.99
C SER A 151 5.28 -16.39 9.75
N ARG A 152 4.15 -16.87 9.22
CA ARG A 152 4.14 -17.67 7.98
C ARG A 152 4.66 -16.90 6.76
N PHE A 153 4.26 -15.64 6.64
CA PHE A 153 4.72 -14.78 5.56
C PHE A 153 6.22 -14.48 5.70
N GLU A 154 6.68 -14.13 6.90
CA GLU A 154 8.10 -13.89 7.19
C GLU A 154 8.96 -15.13 6.89
N ASP A 155 8.52 -16.30 7.31
CA ASP A 155 9.20 -17.56 6.99
C ASP A 155 9.27 -17.81 5.47
N ALA A 156 8.22 -17.46 4.73
CA ALA A 156 8.21 -17.60 3.28
C ALA A 156 9.14 -16.59 2.60
N LEU A 157 9.17 -15.35 3.09
CA LEU A 157 10.06 -14.29 2.63
C LEU A 157 11.53 -14.68 2.87
N ASN A 158 11.85 -15.17 4.07
CA ASN A 158 13.19 -15.60 4.46
C ASN A 158 13.70 -16.83 3.69
N ARG A 159 12.80 -17.61 3.07
CA ARG A 159 13.19 -18.75 2.20
C ARG A 159 13.67 -18.32 0.81
N HIS A 160 13.44 -17.08 0.40
CA HIS A 160 13.98 -16.60 -0.87
C HIS A 160 15.52 -16.55 -0.81
N GLN A 161 16.16 -17.21 -1.76
CA GLN A 161 17.60 -17.05 -1.98
C GLN A 161 17.83 -15.74 -2.73
N ILE A 162 18.16 -14.69 -1.99
CA ILE A 162 18.43 -13.34 -2.52
C ILE A 162 19.90 -13.04 -2.24
N GLU A 163 20.57 -12.37 -3.17
CA GLU A 163 21.94 -11.88 -2.97
C GLU A 163 22.01 -10.83 -1.83
N ASP A 164 23.10 -10.87 -1.07
CA ASP A 164 23.37 -9.95 0.04
C ASP A 164 23.64 -8.51 -0.41
#